data_AF-A0A3D5QCB4-F1
#
_entry.id   AF-A0A3D5QCB4-F1
#
_cell.length_a   1.000
_cell.length_b   1.000
_cell.length_c   1.000
_cell.angle_alpha   90.00
_cell.angle_beta   90.00
_cell.angle_gamma   90.00
#
_symmetry.space_group_name_H-M   'P 1'
#
loop_
_entity.id
_entity.type
_entity.pdbx_description
1 polymer ?
#
loop_
_entity_poly.entity_id
_entity_poly.type
_entity_poly.pdbx_seq_one_letter_code
_entity_poly.pdbx_strand_id
1 'polypeptide(L)'
;MKKTLNFYDFEEAMRHRGFSYVGLRTLYNYFCDFEDDMGTELELDPIAFQCEFTEYENLEEFQNDYGDEYQSIEDIEDKTTVIMIDDESFIVQNF
;
A
#
# COMPACT_ATOMS: atom_id res chain seq x y z
N MET A 1 -9.68 23.28 -10.57
CA MET A 1 -10.04 22.27 -9.56
C MET A 1 -9.10 21.11 -9.77
N LYS A 2 -8.28 20.79 -8.77
CA LYS A 2 -7.47 19.58 -8.82
C LYS A 2 -8.46 18.42 -8.97
N LYS A 3 -8.24 17.58 -9.99
CA LYS A 3 -9.14 16.46 -10.27
C LYS A 3 -9.12 15.59 -9.02
N THR A 4 -10.28 15.35 -8.41
CA THR A 4 -10.48 14.23 -7.50
C THR A 4 -9.81 13.04 -8.16
N LEU A 5 -8.71 12.57 -7.59
CA LEU A 5 -7.93 11.51 -8.19
C LEU A 5 -8.85 10.29 -8.18
N ASN A 6 -9.41 9.92 -9.32
CA ASN A 6 -10.26 8.74 -9.38
C ASN A 6 -9.34 7.52 -9.50
N PHE A 7 -9.89 6.36 -9.15
CA PHE A 7 -9.13 5.11 -9.20
C PHE A 7 -8.48 4.83 -10.56
N TYR A 8 -9.08 5.26 -11.68
CA TYR A 8 -8.49 5.05 -13.00
C TYR A 8 -7.19 5.84 -13.20
N ASP A 9 -7.16 7.12 -12.80
CA ASP A 9 -5.94 7.95 -12.85
C ASP A 9 -4.84 7.37 -11.92
N PHE A 10 -5.22 6.84 -10.76
CA PHE A 10 -4.30 6.18 -9.82
C PHE A 10 -3.72 4.87 -10.39
N GLU A 11 -4.60 3.99 -10.88
CA GLU A 11 -4.23 2.70 -11.44
C GLU A 11 -3.31 2.88 -12.65
N GLU A 12 -3.61 3.81 -13.56
CA GLU A 12 -2.77 4.12 -14.72
C GLU A 12 -1.34 4.53 -14.30
N ALA A 13 -1.22 5.31 -13.22
CA ALA A 13 0.07 5.79 -12.75
C ALA A 13 0.90 4.73 -12.01
N MET A 14 0.22 3.73 -11.41
CA MET A 14 0.83 2.77 -10.49
C MET A 14 0.94 1.33 -11.05
N ARG A 15 0.21 0.97 -12.11
CA ARG A 15 0.13 -0.42 -12.66
C ARG A 15 1.44 -1.08 -13.08
N HIS A 16 2.52 -0.32 -13.23
CA HIS A 16 3.84 -0.85 -13.62
C HIS A 16 4.85 -0.82 -12.47
N ARG A 17 4.36 -0.68 -11.23
CA ARG A 17 5.19 -0.41 -10.05
C ARG A 17 5.18 -1.55 -9.03
N GLY A 18 4.87 -2.77 -9.47
CA GLY A 18 4.92 -3.97 -8.63
C GLY A 18 3.61 -4.34 -7.94
N PHE A 19 2.57 -3.51 -8.03
CA PHE A 19 1.28 -3.79 -7.41
C PHE A 19 0.36 -4.62 -8.29
N SER A 20 -0.43 -5.50 -7.66
CA SER A 20 -1.55 -6.17 -8.31
C SER A 20 -2.72 -5.19 -8.50
N TYR A 21 -3.67 -5.52 -9.39
CA TYR A 21 -4.85 -4.68 -9.57
C TYR A 21 -5.68 -4.53 -8.28
N VAL A 22 -5.77 -5.61 -7.49
CA VAL A 22 -6.49 -5.60 -6.21
C VAL A 22 -5.70 -4.78 -5.20
N GLY A 23 -4.38 -4.94 -5.12
CA GLY A 23 -3.50 -4.14 -4.28
C GLY A 23 -3.58 -2.64 -4.58
N LEU A 24 -3.58 -2.25 -5.86
CA LEU A 24 -3.82 -0.86 -6.26
C LEU A 24 -5.16 -0.32 -5.76
N ARG A 25 -6.21 -1.14 -5.84
CA ARG A 25 -7.54 -0.72 -5.37
C ARG A 25 -7.56 -0.58 -3.85
N THR A 26 -6.90 -1.48 -3.14
CA THR A 26 -6.75 -1.44 -1.68
C THR A 26 -5.97 -0.21 -1.24
N LEU A 27 -4.82 0.06 -1.85
CA LEU A 27 -4.00 1.24 -1.55
C LEU A 27 -4.73 2.56 -1.85
N TYR A 28 -5.45 2.62 -2.97
CA TYR A 28 -6.29 3.77 -3.31
C TYR A 28 -7.37 4.03 -2.25
N ASN A 29 -8.09 2.99 -1.80
CA ASN A 29 -9.11 3.14 -0.77
C ASN A 29 -8.49 3.60 0.56
N TYR A 30 -7.33 3.05 0.94
CA TYR A 30 -6.58 3.49 2.12
C TYR A 30 -6.26 4.98 2.08
N PHE A 31 -5.81 5.50 0.92
CA PHE A 31 -5.57 6.93 0.77
C PHE A 31 -6.84 7.76 0.85
N CYS A 32 -7.95 7.33 0.24
CA CYS A 32 -9.22 8.05 0.35
C CYS A 32 -9.72 8.11 1.81
N ASP A 33 -9.62 7.00 2.55
CA ASP A 33 -10.00 6.97 3.97
C ASP A 33 -9.12 7.92 4.80
N PHE A 34 -7.81 7.96 4.52
CA PHE A 34 -6.88 8.89 5.16
C PHE A 34 -7.21 10.36 4.84
N GLU A 35 -7.57 10.67 3.59
CA GLU A 35 -7.99 12.02 3.18
C GLU A 35 -9.25 12.47 3.91
N ASP A 36 -10.24 11.58 4.01
CA ASP A 36 -11.51 11.83 4.69
C ASP A 36 -11.31 12.07 6.20
N ASP A 37 -10.43 11.29 6.84
CA ASP A 37 -10.11 11.43 8.26
C ASP A 37 -9.32 12.72 8.57
N MET A 38 -8.36 13.08 7.72
CA MET A 38 -7.51 14.26 7.91
C MET A 38 -8.15 15.57 7.39
N GLY A 39 -9.18 15.46 6.56
CA GLY A 39 -9.77 16.59 5.85
C GLY A 39 -8.80 17.25 4.86
N THR A 40 -7.82 16.50 4.37
CA THR A 40 -6.77 16.98 3.44
C THR A 40 -6.69 16.09 2.22
N GLU A 41 -6.60 16.69 1.03
CA GLU A 41 -6.40 15.97 -0.23
C GLU A 41 -4.90 15.67 -0.44
N LEU A 42 -4.58 14.40 -0.65
CA LEU A 42 -3.25 13.92 -1.02
C LEU A 42 -2.96 14.24 -2.49
N GLU A 43 -1.73 14.61 -2.77
CA GLU A 43 -1.27 14.77 -4.16
C GLU A 43 -0.75 13.41 -4.66
N LEU A 44 -1.25 12.93 -5.80
CA LEU A 44 -0.71 11.73 -6.42
C LEU A 44 0.75 11.95 -6.81
N ASP A 45 1.65 11.30 -6.07
CA ASP A 45 3.05 11.17 -6.41
C ASP A 45 3.40 9.68 -6.58
N PRO A 46 3.34 9.15 -7.82
CA PRO A 46 3.61 7.75 -8.08
C PRO A 46 5.05 7.34 -7.79
N ILE A 47 5.98 8.31 -7.71
CA ILE A 47 7.39 8.05 -7.39
C ILE A 47 7.56 7.94 -5.87
N ALA A 48 6.90 8.81 -5.10
CA ALA A 48 6.89 8.69 -3.65
C ALA A 48 6.18 7.39 -3.22
N PHE A 49 4.98 7.14 -3.73
CA PHE A 49 4.18 5.98 -3.30
C PHE A 49 4.84 4.64 -3.60
N GLN A 50 5.51 4.47 -4.74
CA GLN A 50 6.27 3.22 -5.00
C GLN A 50 7.49 3.03 -4.08
N CYS A 51 8.02 4.11 -3.51
CA CYS A 51 9.17 4.05 -2.61
C CYS A 51 8.69 3.82 -1.17
N GLU A 52 7.50 4.32 -0.85
CA GLU A 52 6.89 4.22 0.47
C GLU A 52 6.11 2.93 0.68
N PHE A 53 5.55 2.32 -0.37
CA PHE A 53 4.69 1.13 -0.23
C PHE A 53 5.20 -0.03 -1.08
N THR A 54 5.10 -1.24 -0.52
CA THR A 54 5.42 -2.50 -1.20
C THR A 54 4.31 -3.51 -0.94
N GLU A 55 3.88 -4.22 -1.98
CA GLU A 55 2.93 -5.33 -1.90
C GLU A 55 3.69 -6.65 -1.79
N TYR A 56 3.22 -7.52 -0.90
CA TYR A 56 3.73 -8.87 -0.68
C TYR A 56 2.59 -9.88 -0.88
N GLU A 57 2.86 -10.96 -1.60
CA GLU A 57 1.93 -12.07 -1.83
C GLU A 57 1.63 -12.84 -0.53
N ASN A 58 2.58 -12.87 0.41
CA ASN A 58 2.46 -13.54 1.71
C ASN A 58 3.61 -13.15 2.67
N LEU A 59 3.53 -13.68 3.90
CA LEU A 59 4.56 -13.48 4.93
C LEU A 59 5.95 -14.01 4.53
N GLU A 60 6.02 -15.13 3.78
CA GLU A 60 7.31 -15.69 3.35
C GLU A 60 8.03 -14.74 2.38
N GLU A 61 7.30 -14.08 1.48
CA GLU A 61 7.87 -13.07 0.59
C GLU A 61 8.41 -11.88 1.38
N PHE A 62 7.65 -11.36 2.35
CA PHE A 62 8.10 -10.28 3.23
C PHE A 62 9.37 -10.64 4.02
N GLN A 63 9.44 -11.87 4.54
CA GLN A 63 10.60 -12.36 5.29
C GLN A 63 11.87 -12.45 4.43
N ASN A 64 11.77 -12.57 3.11
CA ASN A 64 12.95 -12.53 2.24
C ASN A 64 13.63 -11.16 2.22
N ASP A 65 12.86 -10.09 2.43
CA ASP A 65 13.35 -8.71 2.45
C ASP A 65 13.74 -8.26 3.87
N TYR A 66 12.94 -8.60 4.88
CA TYR A 66 13.09 -8.09 6.26
C TYR A 66 13.59 -9.11 7.29
N GLY A 67 13.64 -10.40 6.93
CA GLY A 67 14.11 -11.48 7.79
C GLY A 67 13.02 -12.29 8.48
N ASP A 68 13.39 -13.46 8.99
CA ASP A 68 12.50 -14.44 9.62
C ASP A 68 12.17 -14.10 11.08
N GLU A 69 12.52 -12.92 11.59
CA GLU A 69 12.10 -12.51 12.95
C GLU A 69 10.62 -12.14 13.03
N TYR A 70 10.00 -11.76 11.90
CA TYR A 70 8.58 -11.47 11.76
C TYR A 70 7.79 -12.76 11.54
N GLN A 71 7.12 -13.26 12.58
CA GLN A 71 6.45 -14.56 12.55
C GLN A 71 4.95 -14.47 12.25
N SER A 72 4.40 -13.26 12.24
CA SER A 72 2.99 -12.98 12.03
C SER A 72 2.77 -11.58 11.46
N ILE A 73 1.57 -11.31 10.95
CA ILE A 73 1.17 -9.96 10.54
C ILE A 73 1.22 -8.99 11.72
N GLU A 74 0.83 -9.43 12.92
CA GLU A 74 0.88 -8.63 14.14
C GLU A 74 2.31 -8.12 14.43
N ASP A 75 3.34 -8.95 14.19
CA ASP A 75 4.75 -8.54 14.37
C ASP A 75 5.16 -7.40 13.41
N ILE A 76 4.54 -7.35 12.22
CA ILE A 76 4.79 -6.32 11.20
C ILE A 76 4.00 -5.05 11.55
N GLU A 77 2.75 -5.18 11.98
CA GLU A 77 1.89 -4.08 12.42
C GLU A 77 2.50 -3.30 13.60
N ASP A 78 3.27 -3.97 14.46
CA ASP A 78 4.04 -3.34 15.54
C ASP A 78 5.19 -2.44 15.04
N LYS A 79 5.61 -2.57 13.77
CA LYS A 79 6.70 -1.78 13.17
C LYS A 79 6.22 -0.74 12.18
N THR A 80 5.19 -1.05 11.42
CA THR A 80 4.75 -0.23 10.30
C THR A 80 3.26 -0.40 10.03
N THR A 81 2.74 0.40 9.09
CA THR A 81 1.40 0.25 8.57
C THR A 81 1.32 -1.01 7.70
N VAL A 82 0.37 -1.89 8.01
CA VAL A 82 -0.02 -3.02 7.16
C VAL A 82 -1.43 -2.79 6.63
N ILE A 83 -1.60 -2.97 5.32
CA ILE A 83 -2.87 -2.84 4.62
C ILE A 83 -3.19 -4.20 3.99
N MET A 84 -4.04 -4.98 4.65
CA MET A 84 -4.42 -6.31 4.17
C MET A 84 -5.20 -6.21 2.85
N ILE A 85 -4.81 -7.05 1.87
CA ILE A 85 -5.52 -7.21 0.60
C ILE A 85 -6.52 -8.37 0.72
N ASP A 86 -6.05 -9.50 1.23
CA ASP A 86 -6.85 -10.69 1.54
C ASP A 86 -6.28 -11.43 2.78
N ASP A 87 -6.52 -12.74 2.90
CA ASP A 87 -6.07 -13.54 4.05
C ASP A 87 -4.55 -13.78 4.06
N GLU A 88 -3.86 -13.60 2.93
CA GLU A 88 -2.43 -13.90 2.78
C GLU A 88 -1.61 -12.67 2.33
N SER A 89 -2.12 -11.92 1.35
CA SER A 89 -1.41 -10.81 0.72
C SER A 89 -1.71 -9.46 1.39
N PHE A 90 -0.70 -8.58 1.41
CA PHE A 90 -0.77 -7.30 2.09
C PHE A 90 0.20 -6.28 1.51
N ILE A 91 -0.05 -5.00 1.81
CA ILE A 91 0.85 -3.89 1.49
C ILE A 91 1.43 -3.38 2.80
N VAL A 92 2.74 -3.11 2.82
CA VAL A 92 3.40 -2.43 3.94
C VAL A 92 3.85 -1.05 3.54
N GLN A 93 3.90 -0.15 4.51
CA GLN A 93 4.73 1.04 4.40
C GLN A 93 6.19 0.66 4.72
N ASN A 94 7.11 0.90 3.79
CA ASN A 94 8.54 0.56 3.94
C ASN A 94 9.19 1.35 5.09
N PHE A 95 10.08 0.70 5.86
CA PHE A 95 10.72 1.26 7.07
C PHE A 95 12.20 0.86 7.23
#